data_AF-A0A1Q8AIR7-F1
#
_entry.id   AF-A0A1Q8AIR7-F1
#
_cell.length_a   1.000
_cell.length_b   1.000
_cell.length_c   1.000
_cell.angle_alpha   90.00
_cell.angle_beta   90.00
_cell.angle_gamma   90.00
#
_symmetry.space_group_name_H-M   'P 1'
#
loop_
_entity.id
_entity.type
_entity.pdbx_description
1 polymer ?
#
loop_
_entity_poly.entity_id
_entity_poly.type
_entity_poly.pdbx_seq_one_letter_code
_entity_poly.pdbx_strand_id
1 'polypeptide(L)'
;MRSVTLAVGLIGLGAVPGLAQEPATSIDQLRVLVRPGDTVIVTDTGGHVLKGSVAGLSLAAVRLKSGGQERDVMESEIRTIRQRKDDSLANGARNGFAVGATIGFLVGLSGAEYFGGAFIPVMMGVYGGIGAGIGTGVDAMITKNQTIYDSAWQRPKTVSVKLVSW
;
A
#
# COMPACT_ATOMS: atom_id res chain seq x y z
N MET A 1 15.90 39.77 -29.03
CA MET A 1 15.46 39.29 -27.70
C MET A 1 14.00 38.88 -27.84
N ARG A 2 13.69 37.58 -27.86
CA ARG A 2 12.31 37.09 -27.89
C ARG A 2 12.08 36.32 -26.59
N SER A 3 11.19 36.83 -25.76
CA SER A 3 10.82 36.28 -24.46
C SER A 3 10.08 34.96 -24.64
N VAL A 4 10.55 33.90 -23.98
CA VAL A 4 9.84 32.61 -23.88
C VAL A 4 9.09 32.60 -22.55
N THR A 5 7.77 32.58 -22.60
CA THR A 5 6.89 32.54 -21.43
C THR A 5 6.76 31.11 -20.92
N LEU A 6 7.16 30.87 -19.67
CA LEU A 6 7.02 29.61 -18.95
C LEU A 6 5.57 29.43 -18.45
N ALA A 7 4.91 28.35 -18.87
CA ALA A 7 3.68 27.87 -18.25
C ALA A 7 4.00 26.64 -17.41
N VAL A 8 4.00 26.81 -16.08
CA VAL A 8 4.17 25.71 -15.11
C VAL A 8 2.78 25.09 -14.86
N GLY A 9 2.52 23.93 -15.44
CA GLY A 9 1.32 23.15 -15.17
C GLY A 9 1.44 22.39 -13.86
N LEU A 10 0.61 22.72 -12.88
CA LEU A 10 0.50 22.03 -11.60
C LEU A 10 -0.17 20.66 -11.81
N ILE A 11 0.59 19.56 -11.82
CA ILE A 11 0.03 18.21 -11.90
C ILE A 11 -0.41 17.80 -10.49
N GLY A 12 -1.72 17.88 -10.24
CA GLY A 12 -2.34 17.38 -9.00
C GLY A 12 -2.28 15.86 -8.94
N LEU A 13 -1.55 15.32 -7.96
CA LEU A 13 -1.58 13.91 -7.58
C LEU A 13 -2.93 13.59 -6.95
N GLY A 14 -3.91 13.24 -7.78
CA GLY A 14 -5.18 12.68 -7.32
C GLY A 14 -4.95 11.26 -6.80
N ALA A 15 -5.01 11.08 -5.48
CA ALA A 15 -5.06 9.75 -4.89
C ALA A 15 -6.40 9.11 -5.28
N VAL A 16 -6.37 8.05 -6.11
CA VAL A 16 -7.55 7.23 -6.38
C VAL A 16 -7.85 6.44 -5.10
N PRO A 17 -9.02 6.63 -4.45
CA PRO A 17 -9.39 5.81 -3.31
C PRO A 17 -9.57 4.37 -3.78
N GLY A 18 -8.68 3.49 -3.35
CA GLY A 18 -8.83 2.05 -3.57
C GLY A 18 -10.07 1.56 -2.84
N LEU A 19 -10.96 0.87 -3.56
CA LEU A 19 -12.09 0.16 -2.96
C LEU A 19 -11.53 -0.85 -1.95
N ALA A 20 -11.78 -0.60 -0.66
CA ALA A 20 -11.39 -1.52 0.41
C ALA A 20 -12.16 -2.84 0.21
N GLN A 21 -11.43 -3.94 0.08
CA GLN A 21 -12.03 -5.27 -0.01
C GLN A 21 -12.70 -5.62 1.32
N GLU A 22 -13.87 -6.26 1.26
CA GLU A 22 -14.59 -6.73 2.44
C GLU A 22 -13.69 -7.69 3.25
N PRO A 23 -13.44 -7.42 4.55
CA PRO A 23 -12.60 -8.28 5.39
C PRO A 23 -13.20 -9.69 5.55
N ALA A 24 -12.35 -10.71 5.66
CA ALA A 24 -12.82 -12.05 5.98
C ALA A 24 -13.36 -12.10 7.42
N THR A 25 -14.43 -12.85 7.61
CA THR A 25 -15.17 -12.90 8.88
C THR A 25 -14.88 -14.15 9.69
N SER A 26 -14.04 -15.08 9.21
CA SER A 26 -13.62 -16.29 9.92
C SER A 26 -12.21 -16.74 9.50
N ILE A 27 -11.54 -17.54 10.34
CA ILE A 27 -10.22 -18.13 10.01
C ILE A 27 -10.29 -19.03 8.77
N ASP A 28 -11.41 -19.72 8.53
CA ASP A 28 -11.59 -20.54 7.31
C ASP A 28 -11.63 -19.69 6.04
N GLN A 29 -12.24 -18.50 6.08
CA GLN A 29 -12.16 -17.55 4.97
C GLN A 29 -10.76 -16.95 4.85
N LEU A 30 -10.08 -16.72 5.97
CA LEU A 30 -8.71 -16.20 6.01
C LEU A 30 -7.70 -17.11 5.31
N ARG A 31 -7.91 -18.44 5.35
CA ARG A 31 -7.08 -19.43 4.64
C ARG A 31 -7.06 -19.25 3.12
N VAL A 32 -8.10 -18.64 2.54
CA VAL A 32 -8.16 -18.34 1.11
C VAL A 32 -7.40 -17.05 0.78
N LEU A 33 -7.25 -16.14 1.74
CA LEU A 33 -6.65 -14.81 1.56
C LEU A 33 -5.17 -14.73 1.98
N VAL A 34 -4.71 -15.60 2.87
CA VAL A 34 -3.38 -15.49 3.51
C VAL A 34 -2.54 -16.73 3.25
N ARG A 35 -1.29 -16.52 2.82
CA ARG A 35 -0.33 -17.60 2.58
C ARG A 35 0.65 -17.71 3.75
N PRO A 36 1.14 -18.92 4.07
CA PRO A 36 2.29 -19.07 4.96
C PRO A 36 3.46 -18.20 4.47
N GLY A 37 4.06 -17.43 5.38
CA GLY A 37 5.11 -16.46 5.10
C GLY A 37 4.65 -15.00 5.05
N ASP A 38 3.34 -14.74 4.90
CA ASP A 38 2.83 -13.38 4.88
C ASP A 38 3.03 -12.67 6.22
N THR A 39 3.48 -11.41 6.17
CA THR A 39 3.63 -10.59 7.38
C THR A 39 2.28 -9.99 7.77
N VAL A 40 1.87 -10.27 9.00
CA VAL A 40 0.61 -9.81 9.57
C VAL A 40 0.83 -9.08 10.88
N ILE A 41 -0.08 -8.16 11.16
CA ILE A 41 -0.20 -7.44 12.43
C ILE A 41 -1.50 -7.93 13.05
N VAL A 42 -1.39 -8.64 14.17
CA VAL A 42 -2.52 -9.14 14.94
C VAL A 42 -2.76 -8.20 16.11
N THR A 43 -4.00 -7.77 16.30
CA THR A 43 -4.45 -7.04 17.48
C THR A 43 -5.36 -7.93 18.30
N ASP A 44 -4.98 -8.16 19.54
CA ASP A 44 -5.76 -8.94 20.50
C ASP A 44 -7.01 -8.15 20.97
N THR A 45 -8.02 -8.85 21.46
CA THR A 45 -9.14 -8.31 22.26
C THR A 45 -8.69 -7.36 23.38
N GLY A 46 -7.54 -7.64 24.02
CA GLY A 46 -6.93 -6.76 25.03
C GLY A 46 -6.27 -5.50 24.47
N GLY A 47 -6.20 -5.33 23.15
CA GLY A 47 -5.56 -4.19 22.47
C GLY A 47 -4.06 -4.34 22.23
N HIS A 48 -3.45 -5.46 22.65
CA HIS A 48 -2.04 -5.74 22.39
C HIS A 48 -1.79 -5.99 20.90
N VAL A 49 -0.70 -5.41 20.37
CA VAL A 49 -0.30 -5.54 18.97
C VAL A 49 0.87 -6.51 18.84
N LEU A 50 0.64 -7.60 18.12
CA LEU A 50 1.61 -8.64 17.82
C LEU A 50 1.98 -8.56 16.34
N LYS A 51 3.27 -8.45 16.03
CA LYS A 51 3.78 -8.47 14.64
C LYS A 51 4.49 -9.78 14.39
N GLY A 52 4.19 -10.43 13.26
CA GLY A 52 4.82 -11.69 12.89
C GLY A 52 4.51 -12.13 11.47
N SER A 53 5.16 -13.19 11.04
CA SER A 53 4.83 -13.90 9.79
C SER A 53 3.92 -15.08 10.09
N VAL A 54 2.96 -15.36 9.23
CA VAL A 54 2.08 -16.53 9.40
C VAL A 54 2.88 -17.80 9.12
N ALA A 55 3.12 -18.62 10.15
CA ALA A 55 3.79 -19.91 10.00
C ALA A 55 2.80 -21.02 9.63
N GLY A 56 1.53 -20.86 10.03
CA GLY A 56 0.45 -21.80 9.73
C GLY A 56 -0.90 -21.31 10.25
N LEU A 57 -1.98 -21.87 9.70
CA LEU A 57 -3.36 -21.59 10.09
C LEU A 57 -4.04 -22.92 10.46
N SER A 58 -4.54 -23.04 11.69
CA SER A 58 -5.46 -24.12 12.09
C SER A 58 -6.91 -23.64 11.95
N LEU A 59 -7.89 -24.47 12.31
CA LEU A 59 -9.31 -24.10 12.29
C LEU A 59 -9.68 -23.03 13.34
N ALA A 60 -8.88 -22.87 14.39
CA ALA A 60 -9.21 -22.00 15.53
C ALA A 60 -8.01 -21.15 16.01
N ALA A 61 -6.85 -21.25 15.35
CA ALA A 61 -5.65 -20.54 15.76
C ALA A 61 -4.79 -20.12 14.56
N VAL A 62 -4.15 -18.97 14.71
CA VAL A 62 -3.11 -18.47 13.81
C VAL A 62 -1.76 -18.69 14.47
N ARG A 63 -0.87 -19.45 13.82
CA ARG A 63 0.51 -19.61 14.26
C ARG A 63 1.36 -18.49 13.69
N LEU A 64 1.86 -17.62 14.55
CA LEU A 64 2.72 -16.51 14.21
C LEU A 64 4.16 -16.84 14.53
N LYS A 65 5.08 -16.54 13.60
CA LYS A 65 6.52 -16.55 13.84
C LYS A 65 7.02 -15.12 14.00
N SER A 66 7.60 -14.80 15.15
CA SER A 66 8.17 -13.48 15.46
C SER A 66 9.48 -13.64 16.24
N GLY A 67 10.55 -12.96 15.80
CA GLY A 67 11.84 -13.02 16.49
C GLY A 67 12.44 -14.43 16.60
N GLY A 68 12.09 -15.35 15.69
CA GLY A 68 12.54 -16.75 15.71
C GLY A 68 11.72 -17.68 16.60
N GLN A 69 10.75 -17.16 17.36
CA GLN A 69 9.81 -17.96 18.15
C GLN A 69 8.48 -18.12 17.43
N GLU A 70 7.84 -19.27 17.62
CA GLU A 70 6.48 -19.54 17.14
C GLU A 70 5.49 -19.40 18.31
N ARG A 71 4.38 -18.70 18.07
CA ARG A 71 3.31 -18.50 19.03
C ARG A 71 1.97 -18.76 18.36
N ASP A 72 1.18 -19.63 18.97
CA ASP A 72 -0.21 -19.83 18.59
C ASP A 72 -1.09 -18.75 19.24
N VAL A 73 -1.92 -18.11 18.44
CA VAL A 73 -2.92 -17.12 18.88
C VAL A 73 -4.30 -17.64 18.51
N MET A 74 -5.17 -17.82 19.50
CA MET A 74 -6.51 -18.38 19.30
C MET A 74 -7.46 -17.34 18.69
N GLU A 75 -8.42 -17.76 17.87
CA GLU A 75 -9.42 -16.88 17.25
C GLU A 75 -10.17 -16.04 18.27
N SER A 76 -10.50 -16.62 19.42
CA SER A 76 -11.17 -15.95 20.54
C SER A 76 -10.39 -14.79 21.15
N GLU A 77 -9.06 -14.80 20.99
CA GLU A 77 -8.15 -13.76 21.47
C GLU A 77 -7.91 -12.70 20.39
N ILE A 78 -8.31 -12.94 19.14
CA ILE A 78 -8.03 -12.04 18.02
C ILE A 78 -9.19 -11.06 17.82
N ARG A 79 -8.86 -9.76 17.89
CA ARG A 79 -9.78 -8.69 17.50
C ARG A 79 -9.69 -8.37 16.02
N THR A 80 -8.49 -8.08 15.53
CA THR A 80 -8.25 -7.79 14.11
C THR A 80 -6.95 -8.42 13.64
N ILE A 81 -6.92 -8.80 12.36
CA ILE A 81 -5.69 -9.16 11.66
C ILE A 81 -5.57 -8.22 10.47
N ARG A 82 -4.40 -7.57 10.36
CA ARG A 82 -4.05 -6.70 9.24
C ARG A 82 -2.87 -7.30 8.49
N GLN A 83 -2.99 -7.46 7.19
CA GLN A 83 -1.90 -7.88 6.33
C GLN A 83 -1.09 -6.66 5.91
N ARG A 84 0.23 -6.77 6.00
CA ARG A 84 1.11 -5.81 5.34
C ARG A 84 1.11 -6.15 3.86
N LYS A 85 0.55 -5.26 3.04
CA LYS A 85 0.66 -5.36 1.59
C LYS A 85 1.68 -4.34 1.14
N ASP A 86 2.80 -4.84 0.62
CA ASP A 86 3.77 -3.97 -0.04
C ASP A 86 3.11 -3.44 -1.31
N ASP A 87 3.10 -2.12 -1.49
CA ASP A 87 2.74 -1.54 -2.77
C ASP A 87 3.86 -1.84 -3.77
N SER A 88 3.52 -1.90 -5.05
CA SER A 88 4.53 -2.17 -6.06
C SER A 88 5.43 -0.95 -6.19
N LEU A 89 6.69 -1.08 -5.77
CA LEU A 89 7.73 -0.06 -5.94
C LEU A 89 7.85 0.46 -7.38
N ALA A 90 7.44 -0.35 -8.36
CA ALA A 90 7.38 0.03 -9.76
C ALA A 90 6.38 1.19 -10.02
N ASN A 91 5.33 1.32 -9.21
CA ASN A 91 4.38 2.44 -9.29
C ASN A 91 5.07 3.75 -8.91
N GLY A 92 5.78 3.76 -7.76
CA GLY A 92 6.61 4.88 -7.34
C GLY A 92 7.67 5.24 -8.38
N ALA A 93 8.38 4.24 -8.89
CA ALA A 93 9.42 4.43 -9.92
C ALA A 93 8.87 5.02 -11.22
N ARG A 94 7.74 4.50 -11.75
CA ARG A 94 7.14 4.99 -13.00
C ARG A 94 6.65 6.43 -12.87
N ASN A 95 5.93 6.74 -11.79
CA ASN A 95 5.40 8.08 -11.56
C ASN A 95 6.54 9.09 -11.35
N GLY A 96 7.54 8.69 -10.55
CA GLY A 96 8.75 9.48 -10.37
C GLY A 96 9.51 9.72 -11.68
N PHE A 97 9.66 8.68 -12.50
CA PHE A 97 10.30 8.79 -13.82
C PHE A 97 9.55 9.76 -14.72
N ALA A 98 8.22 9.66 -14.81
CA ALA A 98 7.42 10.52 -15.67
C ALA A 98 7.56 12.01 -15.30
N VAL A 99 7.50 12.33 -14.01
CA VAL A 99 7.71 13.70 -13.52
C VAL A 99 9.13 14.17 -13.79
N GLY A 100 10.13 13.35 -13.43
CA GLY A 100 11.54 13.66 -13.66
C GLY A 100 11.87 13.86 -15.13
N ALA A 101 11.41 12.98 -16.01
CA ALA A 101 11.62 13.08 -17.45
C ALA A 101 10.96 14.33 -18.05
N THR A 102 9.81 14.76 -17.52
CA THR A 102 9.17 16.03 -17.93
C THR A 102 10.05 17.24 -17.57
N ILE A 103 10.65 17.24 -16.37
CA ILE A 103 11.61 18.28 -15.97
C ILE A 103 12.85 18.22 -16.87
N GLY A 104 13.40 17.03 -17.09
CA GLY A 104 14.54 16.80 -17.96
C GLY A 104 14.30 17.23 -19.40
N PHE A 105 13.08 17.09 -19.90
CA PHE A 105 12.68 17.59 -21.21
C PHE A 105 12.77 19.13 -21.27
N LEU A 106 12.23 19.83 -20.26
CA LEU A 106 12.30 21.30 -20.20
C LEU A 106 13.74 21.82 -20.10
N VAL A 107 14.57 21.15 -19.29
CA VAL A 107 16.01 21.43 -19.19
C VAL A 107 16.73 21.11 -20.51
N GLY A 108 16.34 20.02 -21.17
CA GLY A 108 16.85 19.65 -22.48
C GLY A 108 16.58 20.72 -23.53
N LEU A 109 15.35 21.25 -23.58
CA LEU A 109 14.97 22.31 -24.52
C LEU A 109 15.78 23.59 -24.33
N SER A 110 16.15 23.96 -23.09
CA SER A 110 16.95 25.17 -22.83
C SER A 110 18.42 25.04 -23.24
N GLY A 111 18.94 23.81 -23.34
CA GLY A 111 20.33 23.56 -23.75
C GLY A 111 20.50 23.02 -25.18
N ALA A 112 19.41 22.65 -25.86
CA ALA A 112 19.47 21.95 -27.15
C ALA A 112 20.17 22.74 -28.26
N GLU A 113 20.10 24.07 -28.25
CA GLU A 113 20.79 24.92 -29.25
C GLU A 113 22.32 24.85 -29.11
N TYR A 114 22.83 24.59 -27.90
CA TYR A 114 24.26 24.55 -27.60
C TYR A 114 24.84 23.14 -27.62
N PHE A 115 24.06 22.15 -27.16
CA PHE A 115 24.51 20.76 -26.99
C PHE A 115 23.94 19.79 -28.04
N GLY A 116 23.09 20.29 -28.94
CA GLY A 116 22.44 19.49 -29.98
C GLY A 116 21.19 18.75 -29.50
N GLY A 117 20.40 18.24 -30.44
CA GLY A 117 19.11 17.60 -30.15
C GLY A 117 19.19 16.35 -29.25
N ALA A 118 20.33 15.65 -29.23
CA ALA A 118 20.56 14.50 -28.35
C ALA A 118 20.59 14.87 -26.86
N PHE A 119 20.80 16.15 -26.53
CA PHE A 119 20.78 16.65 -25.15
C PHE A 119 19.40 16.47 -24.48
N ILE A 120 18.32 16.54 -25.26
CA ILE A 120 16.94 16.39 -24.75
C ILE A 120 16.72 14.99 -24.15
N PRO A 121 16.85 13.88 -24.90
CA PRO A 121 16.65 12.55 -24.34
C PRO A 121 17.66 12.20 -23.22
N VAL A 122 18.88 12.76 -23.26
CA VAL A 122 19.84 12.61 -22.16
C VAL A 122 19.32 13.23 -20.87
N MET A 123 18.86 14.48 -20.92
CA MET A 123 18.33 15.16 -19.73
C MET A 123 17.03 14.53 -19.24
N MET A 124 16.15 14.09 -20.14
CA MET A 124 14.98 13.28 -19.77
C MET A 124 15.39 12.02 -19.00
N GLY A 125 16.43 11.31 -19.44
CA GLY A 125 16.94 10.12 -18.77
C GLY A 125 17.53 10.41 -17.39
N VAL A 126 18.36 11.46 -17.27
CA VAL A 126 18.99 11.84 -15.99
C VAL A 126 17.94 12.23 -14.95
N TYR A 127 17.08 13.20 -15.28
CA TYR A 127 16.06 13.66 -14.34
C TYR A 127 14.97 12.61 -14.12
N GLY A 128 14.63 11.83 -15.15
CA GLY A 128 13.74 10.67 -15.02
C GLY A 128 14.31 9.63 -14.04
N GLY A 129 15.59 9.31 -14.13
CA GLY A 129 16.27 8.40 -13.20
C GLY A 129 16.24 8.90 -11.75
N ILE A 130 16.54 10.20 -11.53
CA ILE A 130 16.45 10.83 -10.21
C ILE A 130 15.02 10.75 -9.67
N GLY A 131 14.03 11.13 -10.50
CA GLY A 131 12.63 11.07 -10.13
C GLY A 131 12.17 9.65 -9.77
N ALA A 132 12.59 8.65 -10.55
CA ALA A 132 12.30 7.24 -10.28
C ALA A 132 12.87 6.77 -8.94
N GLY A 133 14.10 7.18 -8.61
CA GLY A 133 14.74 6.86 -7.33
C GLY A 133 13.97 7.47 -6.15
N ILE A 134 13.59 8.75 -6.24
CA ILE A 134 12.79 9.43 -5.22
C ILE A 134 11.41 8.75 -5.08
N GLY A 135 10.73 8.52 -6.20
CA GLY A 135 9.41 7.88 -6.21
C GLY A 135 9.43 6.49 -5.61
N THR A 136 10.47 5.69 -5.90
CA THR A 136 10.69 4.38 -5.27
C THR A 136 10.88 4.51 -3.77
N GLY A 137 11.70 5.47 -3.31
CA GLY A 137 11.95 5.70 -1.89
C GLY A 137 10.67 6.08 -1.13
N VAL A 138 9.85 6.98 -1.69
CA VAL A 138 8.56 7.36 -1.10
C VAL A 138 7.59 6.18 -1.07
N ASP A 139 7.47 5.44 -2.18
CA ASP A 139 6.55 4.29 -2.25
C ASP A 139 6.97 3.16 -1.29
N ALA A 140 8.27 2.95 -1.10
CA ALA A 140 8.79 2.02 -0.08
C ALA A 140 8.42 2.42 1.36
N MET A 141 8.19 3.72 1.63
CA MET A 141 7.74 4.20 2.94
C MET A 141 6.22 4.06 3.12
N ILE A 142 5.45 3.97 2.03
CA ILE A 142 4.00 3.82 2.08
C ILE A 142 3.66 2.35 2.29
N THR A 143 3.51 1.95 3.55
CA THR A 143 3.05 0.61 3.89
C THR A 143 1.52 0.59 4.03
N LYS A 144 0.82 -0.17 3.19
CA LYS A 144 -0.63 -0.36 3.30
C LYS A 144 -0.94 -1.53 4.24
N ASN A 145 -1.69 -1.25 5.30
CA ASN A 145 -2.19 -2.25 6.24
C ASN A 145 -3.66 -2.56 5.93
N GLN A 146 -3.89 -3.62 5.16
CA GLN A 146 -5.23 -4.07 4.82
C GLN A 146 -5.79 -4.94 5.95
N THR A 147 -6.96 -4.60 6.49
CA THR A 147 -7.64 -5.47 7.46
C THR A 147 -8.20 -6.68 6.73
N ILE A 148 -7.71 -7.87 7.10
CA ILE A 148 -8.10 -9.14 6.49
C ILE A 148 -9.00 -9.95 7.42
N TYR A 149 -9.02 -9.65 8.72
CA TYR A 149 -9.95 -10.24 9.69
C TYR A 149 -10.38 -9.19 10.73
N ASP A 150 -11.66 -9.20 11.08
CA ASP A 150 -12.23 -8.38 12.16
C ASP A 150 -13.36 -9.14 12.88
N SER A 151 -13.19 -9.43 14.17
CA SER A 151 -14.19 -10.13 14.98
C SER A 151 -15.41 -9.27 15.32
N ALA A 152 -15.33 -7.94 15.20
CA ALA A 152 -16.48 -7.06 15.40
C ALA A 152 -17.51 -7.16 14.27
N TRP A 153 -17.09 -7.60 13.07
CA TRP A 153 -17.98 -7.82 11.93
C TRP A 153 -18.85 -9.08 12.10
N GLN A 154 -18.46 -10.00 12.99
CA GLN A 154 -19.26 -11.18 13.35
C GLN A 154 -20.44 -10.85 14.27
N ARG A 155 -20.56 -9.65 14.86
CA ARG A 155 -21.73 -9.34 15.69
C ARG A 155 -22.92 -9.18 14.74
N PRO A 156 -23.91 -10.11 14.71
CA PRO A 156 -25.18 -9.77 14.11
C PRO A 156 -25.64 -8.49 14.82
N LYS A 157 -25.89 -7.42 14.07
CA LYS A 157 -26.64 -6.30 14.62
C LYS A 157 -27.90 -6.93 15.19
N THR A 158 -28.07 -6.92 16.51
CA THR A 158 -29.34 -7.29 17.12
C THR A 158 -30.35 -6.32 16.53
N VAL A 159 -31.04 -6.74 15.47
CA VAL A 159 -32.15 -5.99 14.92
C VAL A 159 -33.24 -6.17 15.98
N SER A 160 -33.37 -5.18 16.85
CA SER A 160 -34.52 -5.06 17.74
C SER A 160 -35.74 -4.88 16.86
N VAL A 161 -36.33 -5.99 16.40
CA VAL A 161 -37.62 -5.98 15.74
C VAL A 161 -38.64 -5.64 16.81
N LYS A 162 -39.06 -4.38 16.86
CA LYS A 162 -40.24 -3.98 17.63
C LYS A 162 -41.44 -4.62 16.93
N LEU A 163 -41.94 -5.72 17.50
CA LEU A 163 -43.23 -6.28 17.09
C LEU A 163 -44.30 -5.25 17.43
N VAL A 164 -44.80 -4.57 16.41
CA VAL A 164 -46.01 -3.74 16.52
C VAL A 164 -47.18 -4.70 16.34
N SER A 165 -47.85 -5.05 17.43
CA SER A 165 -49.13 -5.75 17.40
C SER A 165 -50.26 -4.75 17.16
N TRP A 166 -51.01 -4.93 16.07
CA TRP A 166 -52.38 -4.46 15.92
C TRP A 166 -53.17 -5.51 15.13
#